data_AF-A0A931HWT6-F1
#
_entry.id   AF-A0A931HWT6-F1
#
_cell.length_a   1.000
_cell.length_b   1.000
_cell.length_c   1.000
_cell.angle_alpha   90.00
_cell.angle_beta   90.00
_cell.angle_gamma   90.00
#
_symmetry.space_group_name_H-M   'P 1'
#
loop_
_entity.id
_entity.type
_entity.pdbx_description
1 polymer ?
#
loop_
_entity_poly.entity_id
_entity_poly.type
_entity_poly.pdbx_seq_one_letter_code
_entity_poly.pdbx_strand_id
1 'polypeptide(L)'
;MILTFLSFLLSGCYTGAGEGGALSREQVLKDNSNADIIELEDGKVYKHGVDWIEERNYQKGKKIGDVQKGMATKASVGAGIFRTKEKSPILIVEHNGKAKRYLLEAGE
;
A
#
# COMPACT_ATOMS: atom_id res chain seq x y z
N MET A 1 56.69 0.55 6.31
CA MET A 1 56.74 1.02 4.90
C MET A 1 55.78 0.12 4.13
N ILE A 2 54.49 0.41 4.21
CA ILE A 2 53.70 1.06 3.13
C ILE A 2 53.78 0.26 1.83
N LEU A 3 52.69 -0.42 1.46
CA LEU A 3 51.94 0.03 0.28
C LEU A 3 50.49 -0.49 0.32
N THR A 4 49.61 0.47 0.60
CA THR A 4 48.18 0.45 0.38
C THR A 4 47.85 0.19 -1.10
N PHE A 5 46.93 -0.72 -1.38
CA PHE A 5 46.18 -0.82 -2.64
C PHE A 5 44.76 -1.24 -2.24
N LEU A 6 43.89 -0.32 -1.81
CA LEU A 6 43.18 0.70 -2.57
C LEU A 6 42.46 0.16 -3.83
N SER A 7 41.26 -0.36 -3.56
CA SER A 7 40.00 0.05 -4.20
C SER A 7 39.46 -0.67 -5.43
N PHE A 8 38.12 -0.57 -5.51
CA PHE A 8 37.20 -0.83 -6.61
C PHE A 8 36.77 -2.31 -6.71
N LEU A 9 35.54 -2.74 -6.38
CA LEU A 9 34.22 -2.12 -6.51
C LEU A 9 33.21 -2.75 -5.52
N LEU A 10 32.97 -2.09 -4.39
CA LEU A 10 31.73 -2.25 -3.61
C LEU A 10 30.98 -0.93 -3.70
N SER A 11 30.19 -0.76 -4.75
CA SER A 11 29.18 0.29 -4.82
C SER A 11 28.07 -0.08 -5.82
N GLY A 12 27.52 -1.27 -5.64
CA GLY A 12 26.13 -1.52 -6.02
C GLY A 12 25.21 -1.11 -4.87
N CYS A 13 25.09 0.19 -4.57
CA CYS A 13 23.94 0.67 -3.79
C CYS A 13 22.72 0.61 -4.72
N TYR A 14 22.07 -0.55 -4.78
CA TYR A 14 20.68 -0.58 -5.16
C TYR A 14 19.89 -0.08 -3.95
N THR A 15 19.60 1.22 -3.94
CA THR A 15 18.68 1.81 -2.96
C THR A 15 17.27 1.41 -3.36
N GLY A 16 16.90 0.17 -3.03
CA GLY A 16 15.55 -0.35 -3.16
C GLY A 16 15.25 -1.26 -1.98
N ALA A 17 15.49 -0.73 -0.78
CA ALA A 17 15.12 -1.35 0.47
C ALA A 17 14.99 -0.20 1.48
N GLY A 18 13.78 0.34 1.62
CA GLY A 18 13.44 1.14 2.77
C GLY A 18 13.39 0.19 3.98
N GLU A 19 14.24 0.45 4.95
CA GLU A 19 14.20 -0.15 6.29
C GLU A 19 12.76 -0.04 6.85
N GLY A 20 12.05 -1.17 7.01
CA GLY A 20 10.77 -1.28 7.75
C GLY A 20 9.69 -0.23 7.44
N GLY A 21 9.58 0.23 6.19
CA GLY A 21 8.70 1.34 5.77
C GLY A 21 7.47 0.89 4.97
N ALA A 22 6.51 1.80 4.75
CA ALA A 22 5.37 1.54 3.86
C ALA A 22 5.86 1.13 2.45
N LEU A 23 5.25 0.11 1.85
CA LEU A 23 5.64 -0.36 0.51
C LEU A 23 5.13 0.60 -0.56
N SER A 24 5.95 0.83 -1.59
CA SER A 24 5.54 1.59 -2.77
C SER A 24 4.63 0.77 -3.69
N ARG A 25 3.90 1.46 -4.58
CA ARG A 25 3.02 0.82 -5.57
C ARG A 25 3.80 -0.17 -6.44
N GLU A 26 4.98 0.24 -6.87
CA GLU A 26 5.84 -0.55 -7.75
C GLU A 26 6.32 -1.83 -7.05
N GLN A 27 6.63 -1.76 -5.75
CA GLN A 27 7.04 -2.94 -4.97
C GLN A 27 5.88 -3.92 -4.85
N VAL A 28 4.70 -3.46 -4.44
CA VAL A 28 3.51 -4.33 -4.29
C VAL A 28 3.13 -4.98 -5.63
N LEU A 29 3.21 -4.23 -6.74
CA LEU A 29 2.89 -4.75 -8.07
C LEU A 29 4.00 -5.60 -8.69
N LYS A 30 5.26 -5.46 -8.24
CA LYS A 30 6.34 -6.36 -8.63
C LYS A 30 6.12 -7.76 -8.04
N ASP A 31 5.67 -7.82 -6.80
CA ASP A 31 5.40 -9.09 -6.11
C ASP A 31 4.09 -9.72 -6.59
N ASN A 32 3.05 -8.90 -6.82
CA ASN A 32 1.79 -9.34 -7.41
C ASN A 32 1.26 -8.30 -8.40
N SER A 33 1.54 -8.52 -9.68
CA SER A 33 1.15 -7.62 -10.78
C SER A 33 -0.37 -7.48 -10.96
N ASN A 34 -1.15 -8.39 -10.39
CA ASN A 34 -2.61 -8.37 -10.40
C ASN A 34 -3.20 -8.00 -9.03
N ALA A 35 -2.43 -7.37 -8.13
CA ALA A 35 -2.96 -6.95 -6.84
C ALA A 35 -4.07 -5.90 -6.99
N ASP A 36 -5.10 -5.99 -6.15
CA ASP A 36 -6.13 -4.96 -6.01
C ASP A 36 -5.64 -3.96 -4.96
N ILE A 37 -5.12 -2.82 -5.41
CA ILE A 37 -4.50 -1.82 -4.56
C ILE A 37 -5.12 -0.44 -4.75
N ILE A 38 -4.95 0.41 -3.73
CA ILE A 38 -5.26 1.83 -3.74
C ILE A 38 -4.06 2.58 -3.17
N GLU A 39 -3.55 3.54 -3.93
CA GLU A 39 -2.54 4.49 -3.48
C GLU A 39 -3.21 5.83 -3.18
N LEU A 40 -3.00 6.34 -1.96
CA LEU A 40 -3.48 7.65 -1.56
C LEU A 40 -2.47 8.74 -1.95
N GLU A 41 -2.91 10.00 -1.94
CA GLU A 41 -2.06 11.17 -2.25
C GLU A 41 -0.85 11.32 -1.31
N ASP A 42 -0.91 10.74 -0.11
CA ASP A 42 0.22 10.72 0.84
C ASP A 42 1.23 9.59 0.57
N GLY A 43 1.10 8.88 -0.56
CA GLY A 43 1.98 7.80 -1.00
C GLY A 43 1.72 6.46 -0.31
N LYS A 44 0.74 6.36 0.59
CA LYS A 44 0.41 5.09 1.26
C LYS A 44 -0.35 4.17 0.32
N VAL A 45 0.14 2.93 0.22
CA VAL A 45 -0.48 1.87 -0.58
C VAL A 45 -1.26 0.92 0.30
N TYR A 46 -2.48 0.63 -0.10
CA TYR A 46 -3.39 -0.29 0.58
C TYR A 46 -3.78 -1.42 -0.36
N LYS A 47 -3.84 -2.66 0.12
CA LYS A 47 -4.13 -3.87 -0.67
C LYS A 47 -5.38 -4.60 -0.16
N HIS A 48 -6.23 -5.04 -1.07
CA HIS A 48 -7.39 -5.90 -0.78
C HIS A 48 -7.07 -7.39 -0.95
N GLY A 49 -7.91 -8.25 -0.38
CA GLY A 49 -7.76 -9.71 -0.45
C GLY A 49 -6.82 -10.28 0.61
N VAL A 50 -6.76 -9.64 1.77
CA VAL A 50 -6.02 -10.16 2.93
C VAL A 50 -7.02 -10.88 3.85
N ASP A 51 -6.88 -12.19 4.04
CA ASP A 51 -7.94 -13.00 4.64
C ASP A 51 -8.35 -12.53 6.05
N TRP A 52 -7.37 -12.23 6.91
CA TRP A 52 -7.64 -11.86 8.30
C TRP A 52 -8.40 -10.53 8.47
N ILE A 53 -8.37 -9.63 7.48
CA ILE A 53 -9.11 -8.37 7.55
C ILE A 53 -10.58 -8.54 7.13
N GLU A 54 -10.90 -9.57 6.35
CA GLU A 54 -12.25 -9.82 5.86
C GLU A 54 -13.12 -10.50 6.92
N GLU A 55 -12.52 -11.30 7.79
CA GLU A 55 -13.21 -11.94 8.92
C GLU A 55 -13.59 -10.96 10.04
N ARG A 56 -12.98 -9.77 10.05
CA ARG A 56 -13.22 -8.75 11.08
C ARG A 56 -14.32 -7.76 10.67
N ASN A 57 -15.21 -7.50 11.61
CA ASN A 57 -16.30 -6.55 11.44
C ASN A 57 -15.87 -5.09 11.71
N TYR A 58 -15.00 -4.56 10.85
CA TYR A 58 -14.60 -3.15 10.89
C TYR A 58 -15.78 -2.22 10.62
N GLN A 59 -15.94 -1.18 11.44
CA GLN A 59 -17.03 -0.23 11.29
C GLN A 59 -16.63 0.92 10.37
N LYS A 60 -17.45 1.20 9.35
CA LYS A 60 -17.29 2.37 8.47
C LYS A 60 -17.33 3.66 9.28
N GLY A 61 -16.27 4.45 9.16
CA GLY A 61 -16.09 5.73 9.84
C GLY A 61 -16.14 6.90 8.86
N LYS A 62 -15.22 7.85 9.04
CA LYS A 62 -15.17 9.10 8.27
C LYS A 62 -14.78 8.83 6.81
N LYS A 63 -15.52 9.43 5.87
CA LYS A 63 -15.12 9.52 4.46
C LYS A 63 -13.91 10.45 4.33
N ILE A 64 -12.85 9.98 3.69
CA ILE A 64 -11.61 10.75 3.48
C ILE A 64 -11.40 11.15 2.03
N GLY A 65 -12.16 10.60 1.09
CA GLY A 65 -12.08 10.95 -0.31
C GLY A 65 -12.87 9.99 -1.21
N ASP A 66 -12.60 10.07 -2.50
CA ASP A 66 -13.14 9.21 -3.53
C ASP A 66 -11.98 8.69 -4.40
N VAL A 67 -12.10 7.47 -4.92
CA VAL A 67 -11.11 6.87 -5.81
C VAL A 67 -11.04 7.68 -7.10
N GLN A 68 -9.87 8.25 -7.37
CA GLN A 68 -9.59 8.97 -8.62
C GLN A 68 -8.91 8.06 -9.65
N LYS A 69 -8.90 8.50 -10.91
CA LYS A 69 -8.20 7.79 -11.99
C LYS A 69 -6.71 7.69 -11.66
N GLY A 70 -6.16 6.47 -11.71
CA GLY A 70 -4.76 6.18 -11.41
C GLY A 70 -4.48 5.77 -9.96
N MET A 71 -5.36 6.10 -9.01
CA MET A 71 -5.18 5.70 -7.60
C MET A 71 -5.29 4.19 -7.40
N ALA A 72 -6.27 3.56 -8.05
CA ALA A 72 -6.56 2.15 -7.87
C ALA A 72 -6.21 1.29 -9.09
N THR A 73 -5.91 0.01 -8.88
CA THR A 73 -5.78 -0.96 -9.97
C THR A 73 -7.12 -1.60 -10.36
N LYS A 74 -8.00 -1.90 -9.39
CA LYS A 74 -9.30 -2.54 -9.66
C LYS A 74 -10.51 -1.86 -9.02
N ALA A 75 -10.33 -1.04 -7.99
CA ALA A 75 -11.44 -0.26 -7.43
C ALA A 75 -11.99 0.73 -8.47
N SER A 76 -13.31 0.87 -8.53
CA SER A 76 -13.97 1.77 -9.48
C SER A 76 -13.69 3.24 -9.15
N VAL A 77 -13.43 4.04 -10.18
CA VAL A 77 -13.36 5.50 -10.04
C VAL A 77 -14.69 6.03 -9.50
N GLY A 78 -14.62 6.94 -8.53
CA GLY A 78 -15.78 7.47 -7.81
C GLY A 78 -16.23 6.62 -6.61
N ALA A 79 -15.59 5.48 -6.33
CA ALA A 79 -15.83 4.74 -5.09
C ALA A 79 -15.40 5.57 -3.87
N GLY A 80 -16.23 5.63 -2.82
CA GLY A 80 -15.90 6.37 -1.62
C GLY A 80 -14.84 5.65 -0.79
N ILE A 81 -13.84 6.39 -0.30
CA ILE A 81 -12.78 5.90 0.58
C ILE A 81 -13.08 6.35 2.01
N PHE A 82 -13.14 5.38 2.93
CA PHE A 82 -13.50 5.61 4.32
C PHE A 82 -12.42 5.04 5.24
N ARG A 83 -12.14 5.76 6.33
CA ARG A 83 -11.41 5.20 7.48
C ARG A 83 -12.36 4.33 8.30
N THR A 84 -11.80 3.38 9.03
CA THR A 84 -12.52 2.66 10.07
C THR A 84 -12.81 3.57 11.27
N LYS A 85 -13.85 3.27 12.06
CA LYS A 85 -14.09 3.96 13.33
C LYS A 85 -13.04 3.61 14.36
N GLU A 86 -12.63 2.34 14.41
CA GLU A 86 -11.46 1.94 15.20
C GLU A 86 -10.17 2.47 14.54
N LYS A 87 -9.17 2.82 15.35
CA LYS A 87 -7.84 3.16 14.83
C LYS A 87 -7.21 1.87 14.31
N SER A 88 -7.13 1.73 12.99
CA SER A 88 -6.63 0.52 12.33
C SER A 88 -5.87 0.87 11.03
N PRO A 89 -5.04 -0.04 10.50
CA PRO A 89 -4.39 0.12 9.20
C PRO A 89 -5.34 -0.13 8.02
N ILE A 90 -6.66 -0.21 8.24
CA ILE A 90 -7.65 -0.60 7.24
C ILE A 90 -8.35 0.61 6.63
N LEU A 91 -8.58 0.55 5.33
CA LEU A 91 -9.53 1.37 4.60
C LEU A 91 -10.75 0.53 4.21
N ILE A 92 -11.90 1.18 4.17
CA ILE A 92 -13.11 0.64 3.58
C ILE A 92 -13.40 1.44 2.32
N VAL A 93 -13.49 0.77 1.18
CA VAL A 93 -13.85 1.40 -0.09
C VAL A 93 -15.17 0.87 -0.58
N GLU A 94 -16.12 1.77 -0.80
CA GLU A 94 -17.51 1.45 -1.09
C GLU A 94 -17.98 2.07 -2.40
N HIS A 95 -18.62 1.25 -3.24
CA HIS A 95 -19.24 1.69 -4.48
C HIS A 95 -20.57 0.95 -4.67
N ASN A 96 -21.65 1.69 -4.92
CA ASN A 96 -23.00 1.13 -5.12
C ASN A 96 -23.44 0.14 -4.02
N GLY A 97 -23.18 0.49 -2.76
CA GLY A 97 -23.55 -0.33 -1.60
C GLY A 97 -22.68 -1.58 -1.36
N LYS A 98 -21.66 -1.82 -2.19
CA LYS A 98 -20.68 -2.90 -1.99
C LYS A 98 -19.40 -2.33 -1.40
N ALA A 99 -19.01 -2.81 -0.23
CA ALA A 99 -17.79 -2.41 0.46
C ALA A 99 -16.71 -3.48 0.37
N LYS A 100 -15.47 -3.05 0.15
CA LYS A 100 -14.25 -3.86 0.21
C LYS A 100 -13.30 -3.28 1.25
N ARG A 101 -12.46 -4.13 1.86
CA ARG A 101 -11.45 -3.71 2.84
C ARG A 101 -10.05 -3.76 2.23
N TYR A 102 -9.22 -2.80 2.60
CA TYR A 102 -7.84 -2.72 2.13
C TYR A 102 -6.90 -2.49 3.32
N LEU A 103 -5.85 -3.29 3.44
CA LEU A 103 -4.82 -3.21 4.46
C LEU A 103 -3.66 -2.33 4.00
N LEU A 104 -3.12 -1.47 4.86
CA LEU A 104 -1.89 -0.73 4.61
C LEU A 104 -0.72 -1.69 4.40
N GLU A 105 -0.04 -1.57 3.27
CA GLU A 105 1.15 -2.38 2.96
C GLU A 105 2.40 -1.74 3.58
N ALA A 106 3.12 -2.51 4.37
CA ALA A 106 4.40 -2.13 4.98
C ALA A 106 5.38 -3.28 4.83
N GLY A 107 6.64 -2.95 4.55
CA GLY A 107 7.74 -3.90 4.50
C GLY A 107 8.16 -4.31 5.91
N GLU A 108 8.62 -5.55 6.03
CA GLU A 108 9.20 -6.12 7.25
C GLU A 108 10.66 -5.69 7.45
#